data_AF-A0A7J8V8S6-F1
#
_entry.id   AF-A0A7J8V8S6-F1
#
_cell.length_a   1.000
_cell.length_b   1.000
_cell.length_c   1.000
_cell.angle_alpha   90.00
_cell.angle_beta   90.00
_cell.angle_gamma   90.00
#
_symmetry.space_group_name_H-M   'P 1'
#
loop_
_entity.id
_entity.type
_entity.pdbx_description
1 polymer ?
#
loop_
_entity_poly.entity_id
_entity_poly.type
_entity_poly.pdbx_seq_one_letter_code
_entity_poly.pdbx_strand_id
1 'polypeptide(L)'
;MAVLMAIKEAAEMVIELIRKEQAPFIECDSITVSDWLKYSHLRPWSFTNLFANIEGSLRRMAEVRIEVTNQDKNGMVEALAKACLSRNTLFKAY
;
A
#
# COMPACT_ATOMS: atom_id res chain seq x y z
N MET A 1 2.40 -8.39 5.13
CA MET A 1 2.66 -8.76 3.73
C MET A 1 1.61 -8.17 2.78
N ALA A 2 0.33 -8.55 2.89
CA ALA A 2 -0.73 -8.10 1.96
C ALA A 2 -0.86 -6.57 1.87
N VAL A 3 -0.79 -5.86 3.01
CA VAL A 3 -0.89 -4.39 3.04
C VAL A 3 0.28 -3.72 2.30
N LEU A 4 1.52 -4.18 2.49
CA LEU A 4 2.69 -3.63 1.78
C LEU A 4 2.61 -3.90 0.26
N MET A 5 2.11 -5.06 -0.14
CA MET A 5 1.87 -5.37 -1.55
C MET A 5 0.79 -4.45 -2.13
N ALA A 6 -0.33 -4.23 -1.41
CA ALA A 6 -1.36 -3.31 -1.84
C ALA A 6 -0.82 -1.87 -2.01
N ILE A 7 0.06 -1.42 -1.11
CA ILE A 7 0.72 -0.11 -1.24
C ILE A 7 1.62 -0.04 -2.48
N LYS A 8 2.40 -1.09 -2.76
CA LYS A 8 3.23 -1.16 -3.99
C LYS A 8 2.35 -1.01 -5.24
N GLU A 9 1.32 -1.84 -5.37
CA GLU A 9 0.45 -1.85 -6.55
C GLU A 9 -0.32 -0.53 -6.69
N ALA A 10 -0.82 0.02 -5.58
CA ALA A 10 -1.49 1.32 -5.59
C ALA A 10 -0.51 2.43 -6.01
N ALA A 11 0.74 2.41 -5.52
CA ALA A 11 1.72 3.42 -5.90
C ALA A 11 2.08 3.35 -7.40
N GLU A 12 2.23 2.15 -7.95
CA GLU A 12 2.47 1.95 -9.38
C GLU A 12 1.29 2.45 -10.22
N MET A 13 0.07 2.08 -9.85
CA MET A 13 -1.16 2.52 -10.52
C MET A 13 -1.31 4.06 -10.47
N VAL A 14 -1.04 4.67 -9.31
CA VAL A 14 -1.10 6.13 -9.13
C VAL A 14 -0.10 6.85 -10.01
N ILE A 15 1.11 6.32 -10.21
CA ILE A 15 2.10 6.91 -11.13
C ILE A 15 1.58 6.91 -12.58
N GLU A 16 0.87 5.87 -12.99
CA GLU A 16 0.30 5.79 -14.34
C GLU A 16 -0.89 6.74 -14.53
N LEU A 17 -1.67 6.98 -13.49
CA LEU A 17 -2.90 7.79 -13.53
C LEU A 17 -2.67 9.28 -13.27
N ILE A 18 -1.70 9.65 -12.42
CA ILE A 18 -1.53 11.03 -11.96
C ILE A 18 -0.57 11.82 -12.88
N ARG A 19 -1.01 13.01 -13.33
CA ARG A 19 -0.10 14.05 -13.87
C ARG A 19 0.73 14.62 -12.72
N LYS A 20 2.04 14.84 -12.94
CA LYS A 20 3.12 15.24 -12.00
C LYS A 20 2.81 16.24 -10.85
N GLU A 21 1.66 16.89 -10.83
CA GLU A 21 1.30 17.98 -9.93
C GLU A 21 0.41 17.58 -8.75
N GLN A 22 -0.21 16.38 -8.73
CA GLN A 22 -0.99 15.96 -7.57
C GLN A 22 -0.11 15.22 -6.56
N ALA A 23 -0.21 15.66 -5.30
CA ALA A 23 0.41 15.02 -4.15
C ALA A 23 -0.45 13.85 -3.67
N PRO A 24 -0.03 12.59 -3.88
CA PRO A 24 -0.83 11.45 -3.50
C PRO A 24 -0.78 11.20 -2.00
N PHE A 25 -1.87 10.65 -1.51
CA PHE A 25 -2.11 10.41 -0.10
C PHE A 25 -2.27 8.91 0.15
N ILE A 26 -1.55 8.38 1.15
CA ILE A 26 -1.62 6.97 1.55
C ILE A 26 -2.32 6.89 2.89
N GLU A 27 -3.57 6.41 2.87
CA GLU A 27 -4.29 6.00 4.07
C GLU A 27 -4.00 4.54 4.40
N CYS A 28 -3.55 4.28 5.63
CA CYS A 28 -3.32 2.94 6.12
C CYS A 28 -3.96 2.76 7.50
N ASP A 29 -4.69 1.66 7.69
CA ASP A 29 -5.30 1.28 8.97
C ASP A 29 -4.32 0.56 9.92
N SER A 30 -3.14 0.18 9.42
CA SER A 30 -2.11 -0.50 10.19
C SER A 30 -1.05 0.49 10.68
N ILE A 31 -1.06 0.76 11.99
CA ILE A 31 -0.04 1.56 12.69
C ILE A 31 1.36 1.00 12.39
N THR A 32 1.53 -0.32 12.51
CA THR A 32 2.81 -1.00 12.26
C THR A 32 3.33 -0.76 10.85
N VAL A 33 2.48 -0.82 9.82
CA VAL A 33 2.89 -0.55 8.45
C VAL A 33 3.20 0.93 8.26
N SER A 34 2.42 1.83 8.87
CA SER A 34 2.72 3.28 8.86
C SER A 34 4.08 3.57 9.46
N ASP A 35 4.39 2.97 10.61
CA ASP A 35 5.69 3.12 11.29
C ASP A 35 6.83 2.57 10.44
N TRP A 36 6.64 1.43 9.77
CA TRP A 36 7.64 0.89 8.85
C TRP A 36 7.88 1.81 7.65
N LEU A 37 6.84 2.44 7.10
CA LEU A 37 7.01 3.38 5.98
C LEU A 37 7.77 4.64 6.41
N LYS A 38 7.44 5.18 7.60
CA LYS A 38 8.06 6.40 8.16
C LYS A 38 9.48 6.16 8.68
N TYR A 39 9.74 5.02 9.31
CA TYR A 39 10.97 4.74 10.03
C TYR A 39 11.67 3.50 9.50
N SER A 40 12.76 3.71 8.76
CA SER A 40 13.51 2.62 8.11
C SER A 40 14.10 1.58 9.07
N HIS A 41 14.46 1.99 10.29
CA HIS A 41 15.04 1.10 11.30
C HIS A 41 14.04 0.10 11.90
N LEU A 42 12.73 0.34 11.75
CA LEU A 42 11.68 -0.58 12.21
C LEU A 42 11.33 -1.64 11.16
N ARG A 43 11.85 -1.53 9.94
CA ARG A 43 11.48 -2.38 8.82
C ARG A 43 12.04 -3.80 8.97
N PRO A 44 11.22 -4.84 8.78
CA PRO A 44 11.72 -6.20 8.72
C PRO A 44 12.62 -6.38 7.50
N TRP A 45 13.81 -6.93 7.74
CA TRP A 45 14.82 -7.17 6.68
C TRP A 45 14.29 -8.08 5.54
N SER A 46 13.38 -9.00 5.86
CA SER A 46 12.72 -9.90 4.90
C SER A 46 11.93 -9.17 3.81
N PHE A 47 11.56 -7.90 4.02
CA PHE A 47 10.81 -7.09 3.07
C PHE A 47 11.64 -5.97 2.43
N THR A 48 12.97 -5.99 2.57
CA THR A 48 13.86 -4.92 2.07
C THR A 48 13.60 -4.57 0.60
N ASN A 49 13.50 -5.57 -0.28
CA ASN A 49 13.23 -5.33 -1.71
C ASN A 49 11.85 -4.69 -1.95
N LEU A 50 10.84 -5.09 -1.16
CA LEU A 50 9.50 -4.52 -1.27
C LEU A 50 9.49 -3.05 -0.85
N PHE A 51 10.19 -2.71 0.24
CA PHE A 51 10.36 -1.31 0.65
C PHE A 51 11.12 -0.49 -0.38
N ALA A 52 12.20 -1.03 -0.97
CA ALA A 52 12.95 -0.35 -2.02
C ALA A 52 12.06 -0.05 -3.25
N ASN A 53 11.19 -0.98 -3.64
CA ASN A 53 10.24 -0.78 -4.74
C ASN A 53 9.21 0.30 -4.40
N ILE A 54 8.61 0.25 -3.21
CA ILE A 54 7.65 1.26 -2.74
C ILE A 54 8.32 2.64 -2.75
N GLU A 55 9.49 2.79 -2.13
CA GLU A 55 10.22 4.05 -2.10
C GLU A 55 10.58 4.56 -3.51
N GLY A 56 10.99 3.67 -4.40
CA GLY A 56 11.25 4.00 -5.81
C GLY A 56 10.02 4.60 -6.49
N SER A 57 8.84 4.02 -6.26
CA SER A 57 7.57 4.53 -6.76
C SER A 57 7.21 5.88 -6.11
N LEU A 58 7.31 6.00 -4.79
CA LEU A 58 6.96 7.24 -4.09
C LEU A 58 7.86 8.42 -4.49
N ARG A 59 9.16 8.18 -4.77
CA ARG A 59 10.09 9.23 -5.26
C ARG A 59 9.69 9.82 -6.61
N ARG A 60 8.86 9.12 -7.39
CA ARG A 60 8.36 9.60 -8.69
C ARG A 60 7.15 10.52 -8.54
N MET A 61 6.58 10.63 -7.34
CA MET A 61 5.41 11.45 -7.03
C MET A 61 5.85 12.77 -6.39
N ALA A 62 5.10 13.85 -6.60
CA ALA A 62 5.28 15.09 -5.83
C ALA A 62 4.76 14.83 -4.40
N GLU A 63 5.60 15.00 -3.39
CA GLU A 63 5.31 14.92 -1.94
C GLU A 63 4.20 13.91 -1.53
N VAL A 64 4.60 12.75 -0.97
CA VAL A 64 3.63 11.75 -0.47
C VAL A 64 3.36 11.94 1.00
N ARG A 65 2.08 11.99 1.38
CA ARG A 65 1.64 12.04 2.79
C ARG A 65 1.09 10.69 3.24
N ILE A 66 1.48 10.25 4.44
CA ILE A 66 1.09 8.97 5.02
C ILE A 66 0.33 9.22 6.32
N GLU A 67 -0.96 8.90 6.34
CA GLU A 67 -1.81 9.02 7.52
C GLU A 67 -2.35 7.66 7.96
N VAL A 68 -2.50 7.54 9.28
CA VAL A 68 -3.16 6.40 9.89
C VAL A 68 -4.63 6.76 10.06
N THR A 69 -5.52 5.98 9.46
CA THR A 69 -6.97 6.20 9.57
C THR A 69 -7.63 5.06 10.33
N ASN A 70 -8.76 5.36 11.00
CA ASN A 70 -9.56 4.32 11.65
C ASN A 70 -10.19 3.42 10.59
N GLN A 71 -10.22 2.11 10.86
CA GLN A 71 -10.62 1.05 9.94
C GLN A 71 -11.98 1.31 9.23
N ASP A 72 -12.91 1.98 9.91
CA ASP A 72 -14.24 2.32 9.36
C ASP A 72 -14.19 3.20 8.09
N LYS A 73 -13.13 3.99 7.88
CA LYS A 73 -12.98 4.82 6.66
C LYS A 73 -12.48 4.03 5.45
N ASN A 74 -11.86 2.87 5.67
CA ASN A 74 -11.25 2.03 4.63
C ASN A 74 -12.10 0.82 4.22
N GLY A 75 -13.40 0.84 4.53
CA GLY A 75 -14.32 -0.28 4.27
C GLY A 75 -14.34 -0.77 2.81
N MET A 76 -14.13 0.11 1.83
CA MET A 76 -14.03 -0.29 0.41
C MET A 76 -12.78 -1.12 0.13
N VAL A 77 -11.62 -0.72 0.68
CA VAL A 77 -10.36 -1.45 0.53
C VAL A 77 -10.47 -2.83 1.17
N GLU A 78 -11.06 -2.90 2.37
CA GLU A 78 -11.31 -4.17 3.04
C GLU A 78 -12.26 -5.08 2.24
N ALA A 79 -13.34 -4.53 1.69
CA ALA A 79 -14.28 -5.27 0.85
C ALA A 79 -13.60 -5.80 -0.43
N LEU A 80 -12.77 -4.99 -1.09
CA LEU A 80 -12.01 -5.39 -2.27
C LEU A 80 -10.97 -6.47 -1.95
N ALA A 81 -10.27 -6.35 -0.82
CA ALA A 81 -9.32 -7.36 -0.36
C ALA A 81 -10.02 -8.69 -0.08
N LYS A 82 -11.17 -8.67 0.62
CA LYS A 82 -11.99 -9.86 0.89
C LYS A 82 -12.51 -10.51 -0.40
N ALA A 83 -12.97 -9.71 -1.36
CA ALA A 83 -13.41 -10.20 -2.67
C ALA A 83 -12.26 -10.83 -3.48
N CYS A 84 -11.05 -10.26 -3.41
CA CYS A 84 -9.88 -10.85 -4.05
C CYS A 84 -9.46 -12.17 -3.40
N LEU A 85 -9.51 -12.25 -2.07
CA LEU A 85 -9.23 -13.49 -1.33
C LEU A 85 -10.25 -14.58 -1.66
N SER A 86 -11.55 -14.25 -1.68
CA SER A 86 -12.61 -15.21 -2.02
C SER A 86 -12.49 -15.71 -3.47
N ARG A 87 -12.05 -14.84 -4.38
CA ARG A 87 -11.76 -15.22 -5.77
C ARG A 87 -10.58 -16.19 -5.85
N ASN A 88 -9.49 -15.92 -5.13
CA ASN A 88 -8.34 -16.83 -5.08
C ASN A 88 -8.66 -18.19 -4.46
N THR A 89 -9.63 -18.28 -3.54
CA THR A 89 -10.12 -19.57 -3.03
C THR A 89 -11.05 -20.27 -4.03
N LEU A 90 -11.87 -19.54 -4.78
CA LEU A 90 -12.77 -20.11 -5.79
C LEU A 90 -12.02 -20.68 -7.01
N PHE A 91 -10.94 -20.04 -7.46
CA PHE A 91 -10.13 -20.55 -8.58
C PHE A 91 -9.08 -21.60 -8.18
N LYS A 92 -8.91 -21.87 -6.88
CA LYS A 92 -8.12 -23.00 -6.37
C LYS A 92 -8.93 -24.31 -6.23
N ALA A 93 -10.23 -24.28 -6.49
CA ALA A 93 -11.06 -25.47 -6.58
C ALA A 93 -10.97 -26.07 -8.00
N TYR A 94 -9.84 -26.69 -8.32
CA TYR A 94 -9.70 -27.65 -9.43
C TYR A 94 -8.75 -28.76 -9.01
#